data_AF-A0A0G1WS25-F1
#
_entry.id   AF-A0A0G1WS25-F1
#
_cell.length_a   1.000
_cell.length_b   1.000
_cell.length_c   1.000
_cell.angle_alpha   90.00
_cell.angle_beta   90.00
_cell.angle_gamma   90.00
#
_symmetry.space_group_name_H-M   'P 1'
#
loop_
_entity.id
_entity.type
_entity.pdbx_description
1 polymer ?
#
loop_
_entity_poly.entity_id
_entity_poly.type
_entity_poly.pdbx_seq_one_letter_code
_entity_poly.pdbx_strand_id
1 'polypeptide(L)'
;MLLYHGHNYWNFPKGKLEATERSWQAALREVREETGLKSSELKFVENFKAYERFTFGGAKNKVFKIVILYLAETHQPNITVSNEHEGYGWFTFSEAKKAMSRYPENIRILTTAYEFLRKDVRPLTKR
;
A
#
# COMPACT_ATOMS: atom_id res chain seq x y z
N MET A 1 -2.33 6.31 3.08
CA MET A 1 -2.27 6.93 1.75
C MET A 1 -2.88 5.99 0.73
N LEU A 2 -3.69 6.50 -0.19
CA LEU A 2 -4.11 5.79 -1.40
C LEU A 2 -3.83 6.71 -2.61
N LEU A 3 -3.49 6.10 -3.74
CA LEU A 3 -3.31 6.79 -5.01
C LEU A 3 -4.55 6.58 -5.88
N TYR A 4 -4.93 7.64 -6.61
CA TYR A 4 -6.08 7.65 -7.50
C TYR A 4 -5.62 7.41 -8.93
N HIS A 5 -6.14 6.36 -9.57
CA HIS A 5 -5.80 5.97 -10.95
C HIS A 5 -6.84 6.44 -11.97
N GLY A 6 -7.82 7.26 -11.58
CA GLY A 6 -8.99 7.56 -12.41
C GLY A 6 -10.13 6.55 -12.23
N HIS A 7 -11.28 6.82 -12.84
CA HIS A 7 -12.46 5.93 -12.89
C HIS A 7 -12.89 5.33 -11.53
N ASN A 8 -12.81 6.11 -10.44
CA ASN A 8 -13.09 5.66 -9.07
C ASN A 8 -12.18 4.51 -8.59
N TYR A 9 -10.98 4.37 -9.14
CA TYR A 9 -10.01 3.37 -8.72
C TYR A 9 -8.97 3.96 -7.77
N TRP A 10 -9.03 3.54 -6.51
CA TRP A 10 -8.07 3.88 -5.47
C TRP A 10 -7.28 2.63 -5.05
N ASN A 11 -5.96 2.76 -4.94
CA ASN A 11 -5.14 1.64 -4.50
C ASN A 11 -3.87 2.08 -3.74
N PHE A 12 -3.16 1.12 -3.16
CA PHE A 12 -1.86 1.31 -2.55
C PHE A 12 -0.78 1.57 -3.61
N PRO A 13 0.25 2.37 -3.29
CA PRO A 13 1.42 2.51 -4.14
C PRO A 13 2.13 1.16 -4.30
N LYS A 14 2.48 0.81 -5.54
CA LYS A 14 3.08 -0.49 -5.90
C LYS A 14 3.49 -0.49 -7.38
N GLY A 15 4.54 -1.23 -7.68
CA GLY A 15 4.83 -1.59 -9.07
C GLY A 15 5.53 -2.94 -9.20
N LYS A 16 6.28 -3.09 -10.29
CA LYS A 16 6.87 -4.38 -10.67
C LYS A 16 8.20 -4.56 -9.93
N LEU A 17 8.51 -5.82 -9.62
CA LEU A 17 9.87 -6.15 -9.19
C LEU A 17 10.80 -6.05 -10.39
N GLU A 18 11.89 -5.30 -10.24
CA GLU A 18 12.92 -5.10 -11.26
C GLU A 18 14.20 -5.89 -10.93
N ALA A 19 14.79 -6.47 -11.98
CA ALA A 19 16.10 -7.13 -11.95
C ALA A 19 16.30 -8.05 -10.71
N THR A 20 17.28 -7.71 -9.86
CA THR A 20 17.69 -8.49 -8.68
C THR A 20 17.25 -7.83 -7.36
N GLU A 21 16.29 -6.90 -7.40
CA GLU A 21 15.87 -6.20 -6.19
C GLU A 21 15.09 -7.11 -5.24
N ARG A 22 15.25 -6.90 -3.93
CA ARG A 22 14.40 -7.53 -2.92
C ARG A 22 13.06 -6.78 -2.90
N SER A 23 11.97 -7.47 -2.59
CA SER A 23 10.63 -6.87 -2.63
C SER A 23 10.44 -5.61 -1.77
N TRP A 24 11.18 -5.45 -0.67
CA TRP A 24 11.13 -4.22 0.14
C TRP A 24 11.89 -3.05 -0.50
N GLN A 25 12.92 -3.34 -1.31
CA GLN A 25 13.64 -2.33 -2.09
C GLN A 25 12.74 -1.80 -3.20
N ALA A 26 12.00 -2.70 -3.86
CA ALA A 26 10.96 -2.33 -4.82
C ALA A 26 9.90 -1.43 -4.17
N ALA A 27 9.38 -1.81 -3.00
CA ALA A 27 8.40 -0.98 -2.30
C ALA A 27 8.92 0.44 -2.00
N LEU A 28 10.19 0.59 -1.63
CA LEU A 28 10.83 1.89 -1.43
C LEU A 28 10.97 2.68 -2.73
N ARG A 29 11.44 2.04 -3.80
CA ARG A 29 11.61 2.64 -5.12
C ARG A 29 10.26 3.13 -5.67
N GLU A 30 9.26 2.26 -5.67
CA GLU A 30 7.91 2.53 -6.20
C GLU A 30 7.23 3.66 -5.41
N VAL A 31 7.29 3.66 -4.07
CA VAL A 31 6.75 4.77 -3.29
C VAL A 31 7.46 6.09 -3.64
N ARG A 32 8.79 6.07 -3.82
CA ARG A 32 9.53 7.26 -4.24
C ARG A 32 9.13 7.73 -5.64
N GLU A 33 8.99 6.81 -6.60
CA GLU A 33 8.65 7.11 -7.98
C GLU A 33 7.22 7.63 -8.11
N GLU A 34 6.26 7.00 -7.42
CA GLU A 34 4.85 7.33 -7.49
C GLU A 34 4.44 8.54 -6.64
N THR A 35 5.22 8.90 -5.61
CA THR A 35 4.82 9.93 -4.62
C THR A 35 5.89 10.96 -4.26
N GLY A 36 7.14 10.75 -4.66
CA GLY A 36 8.27 11.59 -4.27
C GLY A 36 8.79 11.37 -2.85
N LEU A 37 8.11 10.58 -2.02
CA LEU A 37 8.54 10.28 -0.64
C LEU A 37 9.87 9.55 -0.62
N LYS A 38 10.85 10.10 0.10
CA LYS A 38 12.18 9.52 0.24
C LYS A 38 12.20 8.48 1.35
N SER A 39 13.14 7.55 1.29
CA SER A 39 13.34 6.55 2.35
C SER A 39 13.61 7.18 3.73
N SER A 40 14.20 8.38 3.79
CA SER A 40 14.42 9.13 5.03
C SER A 40 13.14 9.69 5.65
N GLU A 41 12.05 9.73 4.89
CA GLU A 41 10.74 10.25 5.29
C GLU A 41 9.76 9.13 5.62
N LEU A 42 10.21 7.88 5.53
CA LEU A 42 9.43 6.67 5.75
C LEU A 42 10.05 5.86 6.89
N LYS A 43 9.21 5.49 7.85
CA LYS A 43 9.56 4.52 8.88
C LYS A 43 8.78 3.24 8.63
N PHE A 44 9.47 2.18 8.20
CA PHE A 44 8.83 0.87 8.07
C PHE A 44 8.40 0.34 9.43
N VAL A 45 7.20 -0.23 9.45
CA VAL A 45 6.72 -1.00 10.57
C VAL A 45 7.26 -2.42 10.41
N GLU A 46 8.14 -2.80 11.33
CA GLU A 46 8.77 -4.12 11.32
C GLU A 46 7.73 -5.23 11.46
N ASN A 47 8.06 -6.42 10.95
CA ASN A 47 7.25 -7.62 11.05
C ASN A 47 5.86 -7.56 10.40
N PHE A 48 5.54 -6.49 9.67
CA PHE A 48 4.34 -6.41 8.86
C PHE A 48 4.63 -6.72 7.39
N LYS A 49 3.91 -7.71 6.85
CA LYS A 49 3.81 -7.96 5.40
C LYS A 49 2.41 -8.46 5.07
N ALA A 50 1.85 -7.97 3.98
CA ALA A 50 0.60 -8.46 3.42
C ALA A 50 0.79 -8.92 1.97
N TYR A 51 -0.08 -9.81 1.51
CA TYR A 51 -0.02 -10.38 0.17
C TYR A 51 -1.36 -10.24 -0.52
N GLU A 52 -1.35 -9.60 -1.68
CA GLU A 52 -2.45 -9.62 -2.62
C GLU A 52 -2.13 -10.67 -3.70
N ARG A 53 -3.07 -11.58 -3.97
CA ARG A 53 -2.88 -12.64 -4.96
C ARG A 53 -4.06 -12.62 -5.92
N PHE A 54 -3.78 -12.48 -7.21
CA PHE A 54 -4.82 -12.49 -8.22
C PHE A 54 -4.31 -13.08 -9.53
N THR A 55 -5.26 -13.56 -10.32
CA THR A 55 -5.01 -14.04 -11.68
C THR A 55 -5.71 -13.09 -12.64
N PHE A 56 -5.02 -12.66 -13.69
CA PHE A 56 -5.59 -11.82 -14.73
C PHE A 56 -5.24 -12.36 -16.12
N GLY A 57 -5.98 -11.92 -17.14
CA GLY A 57 -5.84 -12.40 -18.51
C GLY A 57 -6.96 -13.34 -18.96
N GLY A 58 -7.01 -13.59 -20.27
CA GLY A 58 -8.05 -14.43 -20.89
C GLY A 58 -7.86 -15.93 -20.63
N ALA A 59 -8.85 -16.74 -21.02
CA ALA A 59 -8.87 -18.18 -20.77
C ALA A 59 -7.60 -18.94 -21.20
N LYS A 60 -6.91 -18.46 -22.24
CA LYS A 60 -5.68 -19.07 -22.78
C LYS A 60 -4.38 -18.55 -22.17
N ASN A 61 -4.38 -17.36 -21.57
CA ASN A 61 -3.18 -16.67 -21.05
C ASN A 61 -3.46 -16.09 -19.67
N LYS A 62 -3.62 -16.98 -18.68
CA LYS A 62 -3.74 -16.59 -17.27
C LYS A 62 -2.36 -16.27 -16.71
N VAL A 63 -2.20 -15.06 -16.20
CA VAL A 63 -1.01 -14.63 -15.47
C VAL A 63 -1.35 -14.57 -13.99
N PHE A 64 -0.61 -15.32 -13.19
CA PHE A 64 -0.70 -15.26 -11.74
C PHE A 64 0.24 -14.17 -11.21
N LYS A 65 -0.28 -13.27 -10.39
CA LYS A 65 0.47 -12.16 -9.79
C LYS A 65 0.37 -12.20 -8.26
N ILE A 66 1.51 -11.95 -7.62
CA ILE A 66 1.61 -11.70 -6.18
C ILE A 66 2.11 -10.28 -5.99
N VAL A 67 1.41 -9.48 -5.18
CA VAL A 67 1.90 -8.19 -4.69
C VAL A 67 2.24 -8.36 -3.21
N ILE A 68 3.45 -7.92 -2.83
CA ILE A 68 3.91 -7.92 -1.44
C ILE A 68 3.82 -6.48 -0.95
N LEU A 69 2.97 -6.26 0.06
CA LEU A 69 2.75 -4.94 0.65
C LEU A 69 3.43 -4.86 2.01
N TYR A 70 4.00 -3.69 2.27
CA TYR A 70 4.67 -3.32 3.50
C TYR A 70 3.92 -2.17 4.15
N LEU A 71 4.07 -2.02 5.47
CA LEU A 71 3.49 -0.92 6.21
C LEU A 71 4.59 0.07 6.58
N ALA A 72 4.33 1.35 6.33
CA ALA A 72 5.23 2.44 6.65
C ALA A 72 4.45 3.64 7.20
N GLU A 73 5.09 4.37 8.10
CA GLU A 73 4.64 5.65 8.63
C GLU A 73 5.42 6.78 7.93
N THR A 74 4.75 7.93 7.73
CA THR A 74 5.39 9.18 7.33
C THR A 74 4.69 10.35 8.00
N HIS A 75 5.44 11.44 8.22
CA HIS A 75 4.91 12.71 8.69
C HIS A 75 4.75 13.74 7.56
N GLN A 76 5.02 13.36 6.30
CA GLN A 76 4.84 14.24 5.16
C GLN A 76 3.36 14.32 4.75
N PRO A 77 2.69 15.47 4.93
CA PRO A 77 1.27 15.60 4.60
C PRO A 77 1.05 15.77 3.10
N ASN A 78 2.03 16.36 2.40
CA ASN A 78 1.94 16.68 0.98
C ASN A 78 2.91 15.81 0.21
N ILE A 79 2.42 15.18 -0.85
CA ILE A 79 3.22 14.40 -1.79
C ILE A 79 2.98 14.88 -3.21
N THR A 80 3.88 14.51 -4.13
CA THR A 80 3.72 14.76 -5.56
C THR A 80 3.53 13.44 -6.26
N VAL A 81 2.34 13.23 -6.81
CA VAL A 81 2.06 11.99 -7.55
C VAL A 81 2.72 11.99 -8.92
N SER A 82 3.17 10.82 -9.38
CA SER A 82 3.66 10.63 -10.74
C SER A 82 2.53 10.77 -11.78
N ASN A 83 2.91 10.84 -13.05
CA ASN A 83 1.96 10.87 -14.18
C ASN A 83 1.11 9.60 -14.33
N GLU A 84 1.39 8.54 -13.56
CA GLU A 84 0.61 7.30 -13.55
C GLU A 84 -0.69 7.44 -12.73
N HIS A 85 -0.83 8.51 -11.97
CA HIS A 85 -1.92 8.74 -11.04
C HIS A 85 -2.54 10.12 -11.27
N GLU A 86 -3.87 10.18 -11.15
CA GLU A 86 -4.65 11.42 -11.25
C GLU A 86 -4.75 12.15 -9.90
N GLY A 87 -4.28 11.54 -8.81
CA GLY A 87 -4.28 12.15 -7.48
C GLY A 87 -3.90 11.22 -6.34
N TYR A 88 -4.03 11.71 -5.11
CA TYR A 88 -3.83 10.93 -3.88
C TYR A 88 -4.76 11.41 -2.77
N GLY A 89 -4.83 10.60 -1.70
CA GLY A 89 -5.54 10.98 -0.49
C GLY A 89 -4.99 10.33 0.76
N TRP A 90 -5.03 11.09 1.85
CA TRP A 90 -4.89 10.59 3.21
C TRP A 90 -6.29 10.32 3.76
N PHE A 91 -6.54 9.07 4.13
CA PHE A 91 -7.86 8.61 4.52
C PHE A 91 -7.81 8.07 5.94
N THR A 92 -8.87 8.30 6.71
CA THR A 92 -9.14 7.46 7.87
C THR A 92 -9.38 6.01 7.44
N PHE A 93 -9.25 5.07 8.37
CA PHE A 93 -9.53 3.65 8.09
C PHE A 93 -10.92 3.43 7.49
N SER A 94 -11.94 4.13 8.01
CA SER A 94 -13.32 4.01 7.53
C SER A 94 -13.48 4.52 6.10
N GLU A 95 -12.87 5.67 5.78
CA GLU A 95 -12.94 6.25 4.43
C GLU A 95 -12.17 5.41 3.41
N ALA A 96 -10.98 4.91 3.77
CA ALA A 96 -10.19 4.03 2.91
C ALA A 96 -10.95 2.74 2.55
N LYS A 97 -11.67 2.13 3.50
CA LYS A 97 -12.55 0.99 3.20
C LYS A 97 -13.66 1.33 2.21
N LYS A 98 -14.26 2.52 2.34
CA LYS A 98 -15.31 2.97 1.42
C LYS A 98 -14.73 3.19 0.01
N ALA A 99 -13.59 3.85 -0.09
CA ALA A 99 -12.89 4.12 -1.34
C ALA A 99 -12.51 2.82 -2.08
N MET A 100 -12.11 1.78 -1.35
CA MET A 100 -11.73 0.48 -1.92
C MET A 100 -12.86 -0.57 -1.85
N SER A 101 -14.13 -0.16 -1.67
CA SER A 101 -15.26 -1.08 -1.45
C SER A 101 -15.45 -2.16 -2.54
N ARG A 102 -14.98 -1.90 -3.76
CA ARG A 102 -15.01 -2.83 -4.89
C ARG A 102 -13.89 -3.89 -4.88
N TYR A 103 -12.95 -3.81 -3.95
CA TYR A 103 -11.75 -4.65 -3.89
C TYR A 103 -11.66 -5.34 -2.51
N PRO A 104 -12.38 -6.46 -2.30
CA PRO A 104 -12.45 -7.16 -1.00
C PRO A 104 -11.07 -7.56 -0.44
N GLU A 105 -10.15 -7.98 -1.30
CA GLU A 105 -8.79 -8.34 -0.90
C GLU A 105 -8.03 -7.12 -0.33
N ASN A 106 -8.18 -5.94 -0.95
CA ASN A 106 -7.55 -4.70 -0.47
C ASN A 106 -8.15 -4.26 0.87
N ILE A 107 -9.47 -4.43 1.05
CA ILE A 107 -10.15 -4.17 2.32
C ILE A 107 -9.62 -5.12 3.40
N ARG A 108 -9.41 -6.39 3.08
CA ARG A 108 -8.81 -7.37 4.02
C ARG A 108 -7.42 -6.93 4.43
N ILE A 109 -6.57 -6.56 3.47
CA ILE A 109 -5.20 -6.09 3.72
C ILE A 109 -5.20 -4.83 4.59
N LEU A 110 -6.04 -3.85 4.26
CA LEU A 110 -6.21 -2.62 5.05
C LEU A 110 -6.64 -2.95 6.50
N THR A 111 -7.57 -3.88 6.66
CA THR A 111 -8.07 -4.31 7.98
C THR A 111 -6.96 -5.00 8.77
N THR A 112 -6.18 -5.89 8.15
CA THR A 112 -5.03 -6.54 8.78
C THR A 112 -3.98 -5.52 9.23
N ALA A 113 -3.66 -4.51 8.39
CA ALA A 113 -2.75 -3.43 8.77
C ALA A 113 -3.25 -2.61 9.96
N TYR A 114 -4.54 -2.24 9.94
CA TYR A 114 -5.17 -1.48 11.02
C TYR A 114 -5.18 -2.25 12.35
N GLU A 115 -5.53 -3.54 12.31
CA GLU A 115 -5.49 -4.40 13.50
C GLU A 115 -4.08 -4.63 14.03
N PHE A 116 -3.09 -4.78 13.13
CA PHE A 116 -1.68 -4.90 13.51
C PHE A 116 -1.24 -3.68 14.31
N LEU A 117 -1.50 -2.47 13.79
CA LEU A 117 -1.18 -1.22 14.49
C LEU A 117 -1.88 -1.13 15.84
N ARG A 118 -3.14 -1.56 15.97
CA ARG A 118 -3.85 -1.54 17.25
C ARG A 118 -3.31 -2.53 18.28
N LYS A 119 -2.80 -3.68 17.84
CA LYS A 119 -2.23 -4.70 18.73
C LYS A 119 -0.85 -4.30 19.24
N ASP A 120 -0.10 -3.56 18.41
CA ASP A 120 1.19 -2.96 18.77
C ASP A 120 1.01 -1.75 19.69
N VAL A 121 -0.09 -1.01 19.55
CA VAL A 121 -0.54 0.05 20.48
C VAL A 121 -1.26 -0.53 21.71
N ARG A 122 -0.89 -1.73 22.19
CA ARG A 122 -1.27 -2.12 23.56
C ARG A 122 -0.62 -1.10 24.51
N PRO A 123 -1.40 -0.38 25.33
CA PRO A 123 -0.84 0.63 26.19
C PRO A 123 0.16 -0.02 27.15
N LEU A 124 1.25 0.69 27.43
CA LEU A 124 2.01 0.54 28.66
C LEU A 124 1.08 0.86 29.84
N THR A 125 0.11 -0.01 30.14
CA THR A 125 -0.67 0.09 31.36
C THR A 125 0.22 -0.33 32.52
N LYS A 126 0.81 0.70 33.12
CA LYS A 126 1.12 0.93 34.55
C LYS A 126 1.57 -0.28 35.38
N ARG A 127 2.82 -0.15 35.87
CA ARG A 127 3.40 -0.62 37.15
C ARG A 127 2.82 -1.90 37.76
#